data_AF-A0A660TRS0-F1
#
_entry.id   AF-A0A660TRS0-F1
#
_cell.length_a   1.000
_cell.length_b   1.000
_cell.length_c   1.000
_cell.angle_alpha   90.00
_cell.angle_beta   90.00
_cell.angle_gamma   90.00
#
_symmetry.space_group_name_H-M   'P 1'
#
loop_
_entity.id
_entity.type
_entity.pdbx_description
1 polymer ?
#
loop_
_entity_poly.entity_id
_entity_poly.type
_entity_poly.pdbx_seq_one_letter_code
_entity_poly.pdbx_strand_id
1 'polypeptide(L)' 'NYSVRKVLLFGSLVNGDYFHDRSDIDIAVEGLPENCYYQAVGELMDLIHDFSIDVVDLNACNPGLIKRIIQESISL' A
#
# COMPACT_ATOMS: atom_id res chain seq x y z
N ASN A 1 0.37 -17.04 -0.70
CA ASN A 1 1.26 -16.42 0.30
C ASN A 1 2.35 -15.67 -0.46
N TYR A 2 2.44 -14.35 -0.27
CA TYR A 2 3.24 -13.45 -1.12
C TYR A 2 4.65 -13.15 -0.60
N SER A 3 5.06 -13.75 0.53
CA SER A 3 6.39 -13.59 1.13
C SER A 3 6.79 -12.13 1.41
N VAL A 4 5.81 -11.25 1.58
CA VAL A 4 6.00 -9.84 1.93
C VAL A 4 6.61 -9.76 3.33
N ARG A 5 7.66 -8.97 3.49
CA ARG A 5 8.35 -8.77 4.78
C ARG A 5 7.70 -7.68 5.63
N LYS A 6 7.08 -6.70 4.98
CA LYS A 6 6.48 -5.55 5.63
C LYS A 6 5.30 -5.04 4.81
N VAL A 7 4.21 -4.72 5.49
CA VAL A 7 3.06 -4.02 4.94
C VAL A 7 2.85 -2.77 5.76
N LEU A 8 2.77 -1.62 5.10
CA LEU A 8 2.55 -0.32 5.70
C LEU A 8 1.27 0.27 5.14
N LEU A 9 0.39 0.76 6.02
CA LEU A 9 -0.70 1.62 5.62
C LEU A 9 -0.22 3.07 5.72
N PHE A 10 -0.41 3.86 4.67
CA PHE A 10 -0.04 5.27 4.66
C PHE A 10 -1.18 6.12 4.05
N GLY A 11 -0.88 7.39 3.78
CA GLY A 11 -1.84 8.27 3.11
C GLY A 11 -3.02 8.68 3.99
N SER A 12 -4.14 9.00 3.34
CA SER A 12 -5.29 9.63 4.02
C SER A 12 -5.91 8.75 5.09
N LEU A 13 -5.91 7.42 4.92
CA LEU A 13 -6.53 6.49 5.87
C LEU A 13 -5.83 6.45 7.23
N VAL A 14 -4.53 6.79 7.31
CA VAL A 14 -3.83 6.87 8.60
C VAL A 14 -4.35 8.00 9.48
N ASN A 15 -4.91 9.04 8.88
CA ASN A 15 -5.56 10.13 9.59
C ASN A 15 -7.03 10.25 9.18
N GLY A 16 -7.91 9.69 10.01
CA GLY A 16 -9.35 9.64 9.75
C GLY A 16 -10.03 10.99 9.45
N ASP A 17 -9.43 12.13 9.82
CA ASP A 17 -9.94 13.45 9.45
C ASP A 17 -9.81 13.75 7.95
N TYR A 18 -8.91 13.06 7.24
CA TYR A 18 -8.66 13.22 5.81
C TYR A 18 -9.24 12.09 4.94
N PHE A 19 -9.69 10.99 5.55
CA PHE A 19 -10.25 9.85 4.82
C PHE A 19 -11.75 10.02 4.58
N HIS A 20 -12.19 9.75 3.35
CA HIS A 20 -13.61 9.82 2.99
C HIS A 20 -13.96 8.81 1.88
N ASP A 21 -15.25 8.80 1.49
CA ASP A 21 -15.86 7.88 0.51
C ASP A 21 -15.25 7.87 -0.90
N ARG A 22 -14.35 8.80 -1.20
CA ARG A 22 -13.68 8.95 -2.50
C ARG A 22 -12.16 8.83 -2.37
N SER A 23 -11.67 8.54 -1.17
CA SER A 23 -10.26 8.24 -0.92
C SER A 23 -9.92 6.84 -1.44
N ASP A 24 -8.66 6.66 -1.83
CA ASP A 24 -8.03 5.37 -1.99
C ASP A 24 -7.46 4.85 -0.67
N ILE A 25 -7.12 3.55 -0.67
CA ILE A 25 -6.36 2.90 0.39
C ILE A 25 -4.93 2.73 -0.11
N ASP A 26 -4.02 3.49 0.49
CA ASP A 26 -2.59 3.48 0.17
C ASP A 26 -1.83 2.42 0.98
N ILE A 27 -1.30 1.40 0.32
CA ILE A 27 -0.53 0.32 0.94
C ILE A 27 0.88 0.29 0.36
N ALA A 28 1.90 0.33 1.21
CA ALA A 28 3.28 0.11 0.79
C ALA A 28 3.77 -1.26 1.27
N VAL A 29 4.41 -2.00 0.37
CA VAL A 29 4.90 -3.36 0.63
C VAL A 29 6.41 -3.46 0.45
N GLU A 30 7.06 -4.26 1.30
CA GLU A 30 8.48 -4.56 1.18
C GLU A 30 8.69 -6.06 0.94
N GLY A 31 9.52 -6.40 -0.05
CA GLY A 31 9.87 -7.80 -0.32
C GLY A 31 8.83 -8.59 -1.11
N LEU A 32 7.82 -7.94 -1.69
CA LEU A 32 6.94 -8.56 -2.67
C LEU A 32 7.77 -8.96 -3.91
N PRO A 33 7.75 -10.23 -4.34
CA PRO A 33 8.40 -10.61 -5.60
C PRO A 33 7.78 -9.88 -6.79
N GLU A 34 8.59 -9.36 -7.69
CA GLU A 34 8.13 -8.57 -8.86
C GLU A 34 7.10 -9.33 -9.71
N ASN A 35 7.29 -10.65 -9.88
CA ASN A 35 6.38 -11.52 -10.64
C ASN A 35 5.02 -11.74 -9.94
N CYS A 36 4.88 -11.34 -8.69
CA CYS A 36 3.65 -11.43 -7.92
C CYS A 36 2.91 -10.10 -7.81
N TYR A 37 3.51 -8.96 -8.20
CA TYR A 37 2.93 -7.63 -8.01
C TYR A 37 1.52 -7.51 -8.60
N TYR A 38 1.36 -7.80 -9.89
CA TYR A 38 0.06 -7.70 -10.56
C TYR A 38 -0.97 -8.69 -10.03
N GLN A 39 -0.54 -9.88 -9.62
CA GLN A 39 -1.45 -10.86 -9.01
C GLN A 39 -1.96 -10.34 -7.67
N ALA A 40 -1.08 -9.81 -6.82
CA ALA A 40 -1.46 -9.24 -5.52
C ALA A 40 -2.43 -8.07 -5.67
N VAL A 41 -2.17 -7.17 -6.63
CA VAL A 41 -3.08 -6.06 -6.94
C VAL A 41 -4.43 -6.57 -7.43
N GLY A 42 -4.45 -7.56 -8.34
CA GLY A 42 -5.70 -8.16 -8.83
C GLY A 42 -6.54 -8.80 -7.72
N GLU A 43 -5.90 -9.59 -6.85
CA GLU A 43 -6.59 -10.22 -5.71
C GLU A 43 -7.13 -9.17 -4.71
N LEU A 44 -6.42 -8.05 -4.52
CA LEU A 44 -6.89 -6.94 -3.69
C LEU A 44 -8.09 -6.23 -4.30
N MET A 45 -8.10 -6.00 -5.61
CA MET A 45 -9.22 -5.40 -6.34
C MET A 45 -10.46 -6.31 -6.31
N ASP A 46 -10.29 -7.62 -6.36
CA ASP A 46 -11.39 -8.58 -6.25
C ASP A 46 -11.94 -8.69 -4.81
N LEU A 47 -11.13 -8.35 -3.80
CA LEU A 47 -11.53 -8.43 -2.39
C LEU A 47 -12.23 -7.14 -1.92
N ILE A 48 -11.74 -5.98 -2.35
CA ILE A 48 -12.12 -4.67 -1.83
C ILE A 48 -12.86 -3.91 -2.93
N HIS A 49 -14.17 -3.74 -2.73
CA HIS A 49 -15.09 -3.21 -3.74
C HIS A 49 -15.45 -1.75 -3.51
N ASP A 50 -15.44 -1.30 -2.25
CA ASP A 50 -15.91 0.03 -1.86
C ASP A 50 -14.84 1.12 -2.03
N PHE A 51 -13.57 0.73 -2.19
CA PHE A 51 -12.43 1.64 -2.30
C PHE A 51 -11.48 1.19 -3.39
N SER A 52 -10.87 2.15 -4.10
CA SER A 52 -9.68 1.89 -4.89
C SER A 52 -8.47 1.65 -3.99
N ILE A 53 -7.53 0.84 -4.45
CA ILE A 53 -6.30 0.54 -3.71
C ILE A 53 -5.11 0.98 -4.55
N ASP A 54 -4.20 1.71 -3.93
CA ASP A 54 -2.87 1.98 -4.47
C ASP A 54 -1.83 1.13 -3.74
N VAL A 55 -1.03 0.36 -4.48
CA VAL A 55 -0.01 -0.51 -3.93
C VAL A 55 1.37 -0.03 -4.36
N VAL A 56 2.16 0.42 -3.41
CA VAL A 56 3.51 0.92 -3.62
C VAL A 56 4.53 -0.17 -3.24
N ASP A 57 5.33 -0.62 -4.22
CA ASP A 57 6.47 -1.50 -3.94
C ASP A 57 7.68 -0.66 -3.47
N LEU A 58 8.05 -0.83 -2.20
CA LEU A 58 9.19 -0.14 -1.60
C LEU A 58 10.53 -0.58 -2.18
N ASN A 59 10.62 -1.76 -2.83
CA ASN A 59 11.85 -2.19 -3.49
C ASN A 59 12.13 -1.38 -4.77
N ALA A 60 11.08 -0.84 -5.41
CA ALA A 60 11.15 -0.14 -6.69
C ALA A 60 10.98 1.39 -6.57
N CYS A 61 10.79 1.91 -5.36
CA CYS A 61 10.54 3.33 -5.12
C CYS A 61 11.82 4.16 -4.95
N ASN A 62 11.73 5.45 -5.27
CA ASN A 62 12.83 6.37 -5.00
C ASN A 62 13.02 6.58 -3.47
N PRO A 63 14.26 6.78 -2.99
CA PRO A 63 14.53 6.87 -1.54
C PRO A 63 13.80 8.00 -0.81
N GLY A 64 13.50 9.12 -1.49
CA GLY A 64 12.79 10.25 -0.89
C GLY A 64 11.34 9.91 -0.56
N LEU A 65 10.66 9.23 -1.48
CA LEU A 65 9.30 8.74 -1.29
C LEU A 65 9.26 7.66 -0.20
N ILE A 66 10.19 6.69 -0.24
CA ILE A 66 10.28 5.64 0.80
C ILE A 66 10.41 6.27 2.19
N LYS A 67 11.29 7.25 2.36
CA LYS A 67 11.48 7.93 3.64
C LYS A 67 10.19 8.59 4.13
N ARG A 68 9.47 9.25 3.23
CA ARG A 68 8.20 9.91 3.56
C ARG A 68 7.12 8.90 3.97
N ILE A 69 6.95 7.84 3.18
CA ILE A 69 6.01 6.75 3.48
C ILE A 69 6.29 6.19 4.87
N ILE A 70 7.54 5.83 5.17
CA ILE A 70 7.91 5.25 6.47
C ILE A 70 7.59 6.21 7.63
N GLN A 71 7.76 7.52 7.45
CA GLN A 71 7.48 8.53 8.48
C GLN A 71 5.99 8.75 8.74
N GLU A 72 5.15 8.61 7.70
CA GLU A 72 3.72 8.91 7.75
C GLU A 72 2.84 7.64 7.90
N SER A 73 3.45 6.45 7.86
CA SER A 73 2.76 5.16 7.89
C SER A 73 2.56 4.55 9.28
N ILE A 74 1.64 3.59 9.34
CA ILE A 74 1.54 2.60 10.42
C ILE A 74 1.86 1.20 9.86
N SER A 75 2.48 0.33 10.67
CA SER A 75 2.70 -1.07 10.30
C SER A 75 1.43 -1.87 10.50
N LEU A 76 1.06 -2.66 9.49
CA LEU A 76 0.04 -3.70 9.61
C LEU A 76 0.65 -5.03 10.07
#